data_AF-A0A7C8YPT8-F1
#
_entry.id   AF-A0A7C8YPT8-F1
#
_cell.length_a   1.000
_cell.length_b   1.000
_cell.length_c   1.000
_cell.angle_alpha   90.00
_cell.angle_beta   90.00
_cell.angle_gamma   90.00
#
_symmetry.space_group_name_H-M   'P 1'
#
loop_
_entity.id
_entity.type
_entity.pdbx_description
1 polymer ?
#
loop_
_entity_poly.entity_id
_entity_poly.type
_entity_poly.pdbx_seq_one_letter_code
_entity_poly.pdbx_strand_id
1 'polypeptide(L)'
;MRNMEKISAMCVMGWSIELEKGLRSKIPGHPIEAIQKMGQRLKQWSTEPQLTMPVYSMLGLVPGEDRLFADAILLRLADAFVTGDNVTKIAIINVFLSTVRQCKTKYARAHGIFSNMSMEIRLE
;
A
#
# COMPACT_ATOMS: atom_id res chain seq x y z
N MET A 1 21.23 5.06 16.16
CA MET A 1 19.77 5.02 15.90
C MET A 1 19.58 5.18 14.41
N ARG A 2 19.04 4.17 13.71
CA ARG A 2 18.75 4.32 12.27
C ARG A 2 17.49 5.18 12.20
N ASN A 3 17.61 6.43 11.73
CA ASN A 3 16.45 7.22 11.34
C ASN A 3 15.79 6.46 10.18
N MET A 4 14.83 5.59 10.49
CA MET A 4 13.89 5.14 9.47
C MET A 4 13.11 6.39 9.09
N GLU A 5 13.34 6.90 7.88
CA GLU A 5 12.49 7.91 7.27
C GLU A 5 11.06 7.39 7.36
N LYS A 6 10.20 8.05 8.14
CA LYS A 6 8.79 7.68 8.24
C LYS A 6 8.19 7.72 6.84
N ILE A 7 7.35 6.74 6.49
CA ILE A 7 6.63 6.74 5.21
C ILE A 7 5.67 7.94 5.23
N SER A 8 6.07 8.99 4.49
CA SER A 8 5.31 10.23 4.34
C SER A 8 4.37 10.14 3.13
N ALA A 9 3.41 11.07 3.01
CA ALA A 9 2.55 11.14 1.82
C ALA A 9 3.36 11.27 0.52
N MET A 10 4.51 11.96 0.56
CA MET A 10 5.44 12.07 -0.58
C MET A 10 6.03 10.70 -0.99
N CYS A 11 6.36 9.84 -0.02
CA CYS A 11 6.81 8.48 -0.31
C CYS A 11 5.70 7.68 -1.01
N VAL A 12 4.48 7.72 -0.48
CA VAL A 12 3.32 6.98 -1.03
C VAL A 12 2.95 7.50 -2.41
N MET A 13 3.00 8.82 -2.63
CA MET A 13 2.82 9.44 -3.95
C MET A 13 3.83 8.90 -4.96
N GLY A 14 5.11 8.89 -4.61
CA GLY A 14 6.18 8.33 -5.46
C GLY A 14 5.91 6.88 -5.81
N TRP A 15 5.47 6.09 -4.83
CA TRP A 15 5.13 4.68 -5.05
C TRP A 15 3.94 4.49 -5.98
N SER A 16 2.90 5.32 -5.82
CA SER A 16 1.73 5.35 -6.71
C SER A 16 2.13 5.65 -8.16
N ILE A 17 3.03 6.61 -8.38
CA ILE A 17 3.54 6.96 -9.72
C ILE A 17 4.38 5.82 -10.30
N GLU A 18 5.28 5.25 -9.51
CA GLU A 18 6.12 4.13 -9.94
C GLU A 18 5.29 2.90 -10.32
N LEU A 19 4.25 2.59 -9.55
CA LEU A 19 3.33 1.49 -9.86
C LEU A 19 2.62 1.73 -11.19
N GLU A 20 2.04 2.91 -11.40
CA GLU A 20 1.36 3.25 -12.65
C GLU A 20 2.30 3.09 -13.85
N LYS A 21 3.53 3.62 -13.74
CA LYS A 21 4.54 3.49 -14.80
C LYS A 21 4.90 2.04 -15.08
N GLY A 22 5.07 1.24 -14.03
CA GLY A 22 5.41 -0.17 -14.13
C GLY A 22 4.29 -0.99 -14.79
N LEU A 23 3.03 -0.76 -14.40
CA LEU A 23 1.87 -1.44 -14.97
C LEU A 23 1.66 -1.11 -16.46
N ARG A 24 1.97 0.12 -16.88
CA ARG A 24 1.88 0.54 -18.29
C ARG A 24 3.07 0.11 -19.15
N SER A 25 4.10 -0.47 -18.54
CA SER A 25 5.30 -0.91 -19.25
C SER A 25 4.97 -2.03 -20.22
N LYS A 26 5.44 -1.92 -21.47
CA LYS A 26 5.33 -2.98 -22.48
C LYS A 26 6.44 -4.02 -22.39
N ILE A 27 7.41 -3.80 -21.49
CA ILE A 27 8.52 -4.73 -21.29
C ILE A 27 7.99 -5.95 -20.54
N PRO A 28 8.16 -7.17 -21.06
CA PRO A 28 7.73 -8.38 -20.39
C PRO A 28 8.30 -8.48 -18.97
N GLY A 29 7.47 -8.86 -18.00
CA GLY A 29 7.87 -9.01 -16.60
C GLY A 29 7.87 -7.73 -15.76
N HIS A 30 8.07 -6.55 -16.36
CA HIS A 30 8.08 -5.28 -15.62
C HIS A 30 6.79 -5.00 -14.82
N PRO A 31 5.58 -5.25 -15.36
CA PRO A 31 4.35 -5.10 -14.58
C PRO A 31 4.34 -5.96 -13.31
N ILE A 32 4.85 -7.20 -13.41
CA ILE A 32 4.92 -8.14 -12.28
C ILE A 32 5.92 -7.66 -11.24
N GLU A 33 7.09 -7.18 -11.65
CA GLU A 33 8.08 -6.60 -10.75
C GLU A 33 7.52 -5.37 -10.01
N ALA A 34 6.78 -4.51 -10.72
CA ALA A 34 6.14 -3.35 -10.13
C ALA A 34 5.10 -3.73 -9.06
N ILE A 35 4.29 -4.76 -9.33
CA ILE A 35 3.32 -5.32 -8.38
C ILE A 35 4.04 -5.89 -7.15
N GLN A 36 5.10 -6.67 -7.34
CA GLN A 36 5.87 -7.26 -6.23
C GLN A 36 6.55 -6.19 -5.37
N LYS A 37 7.17 -5.18 -6.00
CA LYS A 37 7.77 -4.04 -5.32
C LYS A 37 6.73 -3.26 -4.50
N MET A 38 5.54 -3.05 -5.07
CA MET A 38 4.44 -2.43 -4.34
C MET A 38 3.99 -3.28 -3.15
N GLY A 39 3.93 -4.61 -3.30
CA GLY A 39 3.61 -5.51 -2.19
C GLY A 39 4.59 -5.40 -1.01
N GLN A 40 5.89 -5.26 -1.29
CA GLN A 40 6.90 -5.02 -0.25
C GLN A 40 6.69 -3.68 0.46
N ARG A 41 6.34 -2.63 -0.28
CA ARG A 41 6.04 -1.30 0.24
C ARG A 41 4.78 -1.27 1.10
N LEU A 42 3.69 -1.87 0.64
CA LEU A 42 2.44 -2.02 1.41
C LEU A 42 2.68 -2.82 2.70
N LYS A 43 3.49 -3.88 2.59
CA LYS A 43 3.95 -4.65 3.75
C LYS A 43 4.68 -3.76 4.75
N GLN A 44 5.70 -3.02 4.32
CA GLN A 44 6.45 -2.10 5.20
C GLN A 44 5.52 -1.06 5.84
N TRP A 45 4.66 -0.44 5.04
CA TRP A 45 3.76 0.61 5.51
C TRP A 45 2.71 0.12 6.50
N SER A 46 2.20 -1.10 6.33
CA SER A 46 1.28 -1.73 7.29
C SER A 46 1.88 -1.92 8.69
N THR A 47 3.20 -1.82 8.82
CA THR A 47 3.91 -1.94 10.09
C THR A 47 4.22 -0.62 10.76
N GLU A 48 4.03 0.50 10.06
CA GLU A 48 4.27 1.82 10.62
C GLU A 48 3.06 2.30 11.45
N PRO A 49 3.31 2.97 12.58
CA PRO A 49 2.26 3.62 13.34
C PRO A 49 1.67 4.78 12.53
N GLN A 50 0.36 5.00 12.62
CA GLN A 50 -0.28 6.20 12.08
C GLN A 50 0.43 7.46 12.61
N LEU A 51 0.62 8.43 11.71
CA LEU A 51 1.24 9.69 12.06
C LEU A 51 0.30 10.48 13.01
N THR A 52 0.86 11.07 14.06
CA THR A 52 0.12 11.96 14.95
C THR A 52 0.01 13.35 14.31
N MET A 53 -1.05 14.12 14.62
CA MET A 53 -1.22 15.49 14.11
C MET A 53 0.02 16.39 14.22
N PRO A 54 0.80 16.41 15.32
CA PRO A 54 2.03 17.22 15.40
C PRO A 54 3.10 16.83 14.36
N VAL A 55 3.12 15.55 13.97
CA VAL A 55 4.07 15.03 12.97
C VAL A 55 3.60 15.40 11.56
N TYR A 56 2.29 15.37 11.28
CA TYR A 56 1.76 15.91 10.03
C TYR A 56 2.16 17.39 9.86
N SER A 57 1.95 18.21 10.89
CA SER A 57 2.33 19.64 10.86
C SER A 57 3.83 19.86 10.69
N MET A 58 4.68 19.10 11.38
CA MET A 58 6.14 19.21 11.27
C MET A 58 6.66 18.83 9.87
N LEU A 59 6.02 17.86 9.22
CA LEU A 59 6.39 17.40 7.88
C LEU A 59 5.70 18.17 6.75
N GLY A 60 4.85 19.16 7.07
CA GLY A 60 4.06 19.90 6.08
C GLY A 60 3.05 19.01 5.32
N LEU A 61 2.64 17.89 5.93
CA LEU A 61 1.74 16.91 5.33
C LEU A 61 0.28 17.25 5.67
N VAL A 62 -0.60 17.13 4.69
CA VAL A 62 -2.05 17.26 4.92
C VAL A 62 -2.57 15.93 5.49
N PRO A 63 -3.22 15.93 6.68
CA PRO A 63 -3.82 14.71 7.22
C PRO A 63 -4.78 14.05 6.22
N GLY A 64 -4.59 12.76 5.95
CA GLY A 64 -5.44 11.99 5.03
C GLY A 64 -4.98 11.98 3.56
N GLU A 65 -3.98 12.77 3.18
CA GLU A 65 -3.40 12.74 1.82
C GLU A 65 -2.69 11.40 1.52
N ASP A 66 -2.05 10.85 2.54
CA ASP A 66 -1.48 9.50 2.52
C ASP A 66 -2.55 8.44 2.22
N ARG A 67 -3.73 8.55 2.83
CA ARG A 67 -4.87 7.65 2.54
C ARG A 67 -5.34 7.77 1.09
N LEU A 68 -5.41 8.98 0.55
CA LEU A 68 -5.78 9.19 -0.86
C LEU A 68 -4.83 8.45 -1.81
N PHE A 69 -3.52 8.49 -1.55
CA PHE A 69 -2.56 7.73 -2.34
C PHE A 69 -2.67 6.21 -2.12
N ALA A 70 -3.02 5.76 -0.91
CA ALA A 70 -3.30 4.34 -0.65
C ALA A 70 -4.48 3.84 -1.50
N ASP A 71 -5.60 4.57 -1.48
CA ASP A 71 -6.80 4.23 -2.25
C ASP A 71 -6.48 4.21 -3.75
N ALA A 72 -5.69 5.17 -4.22
CA ALA A 72 -5.24 5.22 -5.60
C ALA A 72 -4.33 4.03 -5.98
N ILE A 73 -3.50 3.52 -5.06
CA ILE A 73 -2.70 2.29 -5.28
C ILE A 73 -3.63 1.08 -5.37
N LEU A 74 -4.59 0.95 -4.45
CA LEU A 74 -5.54 -0.16 -4.42
C LEU A 74 -6.39 -0.21 -5.70
N LEU A 75 -6.89 0.93 -6.14
CA LEU A 75 -7.67 1.04 -7.39
C LEU A 75 -6.85 0.62 -8.61
N ARG A 76 -5.57 1.00 -8.69
CA ARG A 76 -4.68 0.57 -9.79
C ARG A 76 -4.42 -0.93 -9.79
N LEU A 77 -4.22 -1.52 -8.61
CA LEU A 77 -4.08 -2.96 -8.49
C LEU A 77 -5.38 -3.68 -8.86
N ALA A 78 -6.54 -3.13 -8.51
CA ALA A 78 -7.84 -3.67 -8.91
C ALA A 78 -8.06 -3.59 -10.43
N ASP A 79 -7.74 -2.46 -11.05
CA ASP A 79 -7.82 -2.29 -12.51
C ASP A 79 -6.88 -3.26 -13.25
N ALA A 80 -5.63 -3.39 -12.79
CA ALA A 80 -4.68 -4.37 -13.32
C ALA A 80 -5.13 -5.83 -13.09
N PHE A 81 -5.86 -6.11 -12.01
CA PHE A 81 -6.43 -7.44 -11.78
C PHE A 81 -7.55 -7.75 -12.77
N VAL A 82 -8.42 -6.79 -13.06
CA VAL A 82 -9.53 -6.97 -14.01
C VAL A 82 -9.01 -7.15 -15.43
N THR A 83 -8.04 -6.33 -15.83
CA THR A 83 -7.55 -6.27 -17.23
C THR A 83 -6.36 -7.19 -17.52
N GLY A 84 -5.63 -7.63 -16.48
CA GLY A 84 -4.40 -8.39 -16.63
C GLY A 84 -4.57 -9.88 -16.93
N ASP A 85 -3.47 -10.50 -17.34
CA ASP A 85 -3.38 -11.94 -17.55
C ASP A 85 -3.34 -12.74 -16.24
N ASN A 86 -3.33 -14.07 -16.34
CA ASN A 86 -3.33 -14.93 -15.15
C ASN A 86 -2.09 -14.71 -14.26
N VAL A 87 -0.94 -14.42 -14.85
CA VAL A 87 0.30 -14.14 -14.11
C VAL A 87 0.15 -12.87 -13.26
N THR A 88 -0.40 -11.82 -13.87
CA THR A 88 -0.70 -10.54 -13.21
C THR A 88 -1.69 -10.73 -12.07
N LYS A 89 -2.77 -11.47 -12.31
CA LYS A 89 -3.78 -11.78 -11.28
C LYS A 89 -3.18 -12.52 -10.09
N ILE A 90 -2.37 -13.55 -10.34
CA ILE A 90 -1.68 -14.31 -9.28
C ILE A 90 -0.73 -13.41 -8.48
N ALA A 91 0.03 -12.54 -9.16
CA ALA A 91 0.94 -11.61 -8.49
C ALA A 91 0.17 -10.67 -7.55
N ILE A 92 -0.95 -10.10 -8.00
CA ILE A 92 -1.79 -9.19 -7.20
C ILE A 92 -2.42 -9.92 -6.01
N ILE A 93 -2.98 -11.11 -6.22
CA ILE A 93 -3.55 -11.94 -5.14
C ILE A 93 -2.48 -12.24 -4.08
N ASN A 94 -1.25 -12.58 -4.49
CA ASN A 94 -0.16 -12.86 -3.57
C ASN A 94 0.21 -11.63 -2.72
N VAL A 95 0.20 -10.44 -3.31
CA VAL A 95 0.39 -9.18 -2.57
C VAL A 95 -0.69 -9.04 -1.48
N PHE A 96 -1.97 -9.12 -1.86
CA PHE A 96 -3.07 -8.97 -0.90
C PHE A 96 -3.06 -10.04 0.20
N LEU A 97 -2.87 -11.31 -0.15
CA LEU A 97 -2.77 -12.40 0.83
C LEU A 97 -1.61 -12.18 1.82
N SER A 98 -0.47 -11.70 1.34
CA SER A 98 0.69 -11.41 2.19
C SER A 98 0.43 -10.27 3.17
N THR A 99 -0.36 -9.27 2.77
CA THR A 99 -0.78 -8.14 3.61
C THR A 99 -1.78 -8.61 4.67
N VAL A 100 -2.83 -9.34 4.26
CA VAL A 100 -3.86 -9.87 5.18
C VAL A 100 -3.26 -10.78 6.24
N ARG A 101 -2.35 -11.69 5.86
CA ARG A 101 -1.65 -12.59 6.81
C ARG A 101 -0.88 -11.81 7.87
N GLN A 102 -0.30 -10.67 7.51
CA GLN A 102 0.44 -9.84 8.47
C GLN A 102 -0.47 -9.03 9.38
N CYS A 103 -1.60 -8.53 8.87
CA CYS A 103 -2.62 -7.91 9.72
C CYS A 103 -3.08 -8.90 10.78
N LYS A 104 -3.41 -10.15 10.38
CA LYS A 104 -3.83 -11.25 11.28
C LYS A 104 -2.87 -11.53 12.43
N THR A 105 -1.55 -11.45 12.21
CA THR A 105 -0.55 -11.68 13.26
C THR A 105 -0.27 -10.45 14.13
N LYS A 106 -0.63 -9.24 13.66
CA LYS A 106 -0.36 -7.96 14.35
C LYS A 106 -1.58 -7.28 14.98
N TYR A 107 -2.77 -7.90 14.93
CA TYR A 107 -4.00 -7.41 15.61
C TYR A 107 -3.82 -7.11 17.12
N ALA A 108 -2.72 -7.54 17.74
CA ALA A 108 -2.41 -7.19 19.12
C ALA A 108 -1.80 -5.79 19.32
N ARG A 109 -1.23 -5.11 18.29
CA ARG A 109 -0.38 -3.92 18.54
C ARG A 109 -0.35 -2.76 17.53
N ALA A 110 -1.09 -2.75 16.42
CA ALA A 110 -0.94 -1.63 15.47
C ALA A 110 -2.25 -1.12 14.84
N HIS A 111 -2.55 0.15 15.13
CA HIS A 111 -3.41 1.02 14.32
C HIS A 111 -2.66 1.43 13.04
N GLY A 112 -2.41 0.49 12.11
CA GLY A 112 -1.87 0.78 10.79
C GLY A 112 -2.93 1.35 9.83
N ILE A 113 -2.58 1.71 8.59
CA ILE A 113 -3.53 2.28 7.62
C ILE A 113 -4.74 1.38 7.30
N PHE A 114 -4.58 0.06 7.47
CA PHE A 114 -5.64 -0.92 7.25
C PHE A 114 -6.48 -1.20 8.50
N SER A 115 -6.23 -0.53 9.63
CA SER A 115 -6.97 -0.80 10.89
C SER A 115 -8.48 -0.55 10.75
N ASN A 116 -8.88 0.39 9.90
CA ASN A 116 -10.30 0.68 9.65
C ASN A 116 -10.99 -0.32 8.70
N MET A 117 -10.21 -1.13 7.95
CA MET A 117 -10.77 -2.18 7.09
C MET A 117 -11.40 -3.32 7.91
N SER A 118 -11.11 -3.39 9.22
CA SER A 118 -11.70 -4.36 10.15
C SER A 118 -13.05 -3.95 10.73
N MET A 119 -13.44 -2.67 10.61
CA MET A 119 -14.70 -2.17 11.17
C MET A 119 -15.87 -2.35 10.19
N GLU A 120 -15.62 -2.31 8.87
CA GLU A 120 -16.67 -2.49 7.85
C GLU A 120 -17.03 -3.96 7.62
N ILE A 121 -16.10 -4.91 7.80
CA ILE A 121 -16.38 -6.35 7.66
C ILE A 121 -17.24 -6.89 8.83
N ARG A 122 -17.47 -6.09 9.88
CA ARG A 122 -18.31 -6.46 11.04
C ARG A 122 -19.74 -5.93 10.98
N LEU A 123 -20.14 -5.30 9.87
CA LEU A 123 -21.45 -4.68 9.69
C LEU A 123 -22.35 -5.38 8.65
N GLU A 124 -22.00 -6.59 8.21
CA GLU A 124 -22.88 -7.52 7.49
C GLU A 124 -23.01 -8.83 8.28
#